data_AF-A0A960ZET9-F1
#
_entry.id   AF-A0A960ZET9-F1
#
_cell.length_a   1.000
_cell.length_b   1.000
_cell.length_c   1.000
_cell.angle_alpha   90.00
_cell.angle_beta   90.00
_cell.angle_gamma   90.00
#
_symmetry.space_group_name_H-M   'P 1'
#
loop_
_entity.id
_entity.type
_entity.pdbx_description
1 polymer ?
#
loop_
_entity_poly.entity_id
_entity_poly.type
_entity_poly.pdbx_seq_one_letter_code
_entity_poly.pdbx_strand_id
1 'polypeptide(L)'
;MLKRPRIFFVLLLGLSLSACKSSVGNNPGIATPAGDFGPIPFEQAPPISALAKVKSLTTGKGLTNNEINTIITNDTIDTSALQSAVATWIDTPEFEVKLRKMLLDLLQQDFEYDRATHGPHVGRLSLGPGDNSFFTSDGNGVTWQEALARVEMLFDNIEQSFVLTALDFYENDAPFNQIANTRYWKVTTGLMVLMAWIDNHRLNNNGNALDLAGEQFAAREMFVGGELDDDDYFSDWRYINFTQAANNTNPTPYTNVGYYAGLGNNDSTSFAIPRVGFFSTVGFRMHWPTNDDNNMRVLVNQTMITALNRTFEVSDSTNQPVTDGIPTSHADPATTCYNCHVLMDPMRNVFTNKMTWAYRYKDSGDMTNLQGSFAFDGYQENVSSVDEFGDAIANHPKFALAWAEKTCGYFNSIACAKDDDELERVAQVFEESGFKLRTLLIEILSSPVITNQTETKTFQQTQGVMSINRKDQFCSAANVRLAKLQALDGQTPMPIDLGKTICLDQDPGQYSDNIPVDTVVRGSIPLSQPSSSNAISNKSLEKLCRELSITYIGGSENVFDLQLSKNNQHLDNLVKHLAGLDTDHPRYTTYRAAVKSIYDQAYTIIGGGNAQRDALREVFRFICESPELSGVSL
;
A
#
# COMPACT_ATOMS: atom_id res chain seq x y z
N MET A 1 29.77 4.36 -46.32
CA MET A 1 28.93 5.35 -47.01
C MET A 1 27.90 4.61 -47.85
N LEU A 2 26.63 4.59 -47.43
CA LEU A 2 25.43 4.65 -48.27
C LEU A 2 24.21 4.62 -47.33
N LYS A 3 23.50 5.74 -47.33
CA LYS A 3 22.36 6.08 -46.47
C LYS A 3 21.16 5.20 -46.82
N ARG A 4 20.45 4.69 -45.81
CA ARG A 4 19.05 4.19 -45.96
C ARG A 4 18.10 5.22 -45.33
N PRO A 5 17.00 5.60 -46.01
CA PRO A 5 16.10 6.62 -45.51
C PRO A 5 15.14 6.04 -44.47
N ARG A 6 14.90 6.81 -43.40
CA ARG A 6 13.79 6.61 -42.45
C ARG A 6 12.56 7.29 -43.04
N ILE A 7 11.51 6.52 -43.30
CA ILE A 7 10.17 7.05 -43.57
C ILE A 7 9.44 7.08 -42.23
N PHE A 8 9.27 8.28 -41.68
CA PHE A 8 8.35 8.56 -40.59
C PHE A 8 6.96 8.76 -41.19
N PHE A 9 6.00 7.90 -40.82
CA PHE A 9 4.59 8.15 -41.06
C PHE A 9 4.02 8.78 -39.77
N VAL A 10 3.75 10.08 -39.83
CA VAL A 10 2.99 10.81 -38.81
C VAL A 10 1.52 10.62 -39.15
N LEU A 11 0.79 9.86 -38.34
CA LEU A 11 -0.68 9.87 -38.36
C LEU A 11 -1.17 10.90 -37.34
N LEU A 12 -1.60 12.06 -37.84
CA LEU A 12 -2.45 12.98 -37.09
C LEU A 12 -3.87 12.38 -37.05
N LEU A 13 -4.35 12.02 -35.87
CA LEU A 13 -5.77 11.80 -35.61
C LEU A 13 -6.26 12.92 -34.68
N GLY A 14 -7.07 13.82 -35.25
CA GLY A 14 -7.80 14.83 -34.50
C GLY A 14 -8.93 14.18 -33.71
N LEU A 15 -8.91 14.38 -32.39
CA LEU A 15 -10.00 14.04 -31.50
C LEU A 15 -10.91 15.28 -31.35
N SER A 16 -12.09 15.23 -31.98
CA SER A 16 -13.20 16.11 -31.66
C SER A 16 -13.97 15.55 -30.46
N LEU A 17 -14.09 16.35 -29.41
CA LEU A 17 -14.97 16.12 -28.27
C LEU A 17 -16.44 16.07 -28.73
N SER A 18 -17.13 14.98 -28.42
CA SER A 18 -18.59 14.93 -28.36
C SER A 18 -19.01 14.02 -27.22
N ALA A 19 -19.69 14.62 -26.25
CA ALA A 19 -20.38 13.97 -25.16
C ALA A 19 -21.59 13.17 -25.66
N CYS A 20 -21.77 11.94 -25.17
CA CYS A 20 -23.08 11.40 -24.74
C CYS A 20 -22.99 9.95 -24.27
N LYS A 21 -23.75 9.69 -23.20
CA LYS A 21 -24.32 8.40 -22.77
C LYS A 21 -23.36 7.31 -22.32
N SER A 22 -23.07 7.32 -21.02
CA SER A 22 -22.84 6.11 -20.24
C SER A 22 -24.15 5.31 -20.15
N SER A 23 -24.39 4.44 -21.14
CA SER A 23 -25.13 3.21 -20.86
C SER A 23 -24.30 2.42 -19.86
N VAL A 24 -24.94 1.93 -18.81
CA VAL A 24 -24.41 0.90 -17.90
C VAL A 24 -23.97 -0.28 -18.76
N GLY A 25 -22.69 -0.27 -19.12
CA GLY A 25 -22.01 -1.33 -19.84
C GLY A 25 -21.16 -2.02 -18.82
N ASN A 26 -21.50 -3.29 -18.59
CA ASN A 26 -20.65 -4.26 -17.90
C ASN A 26 -19.18 -3.95 -18.15
N ASN A 27 -18.38 -3.99 -17.08
CA ASN A 27 -16.97 -4.30 -17.18
C ASN A 27 -16.79 -5.31 -18.32
N PRO A 28 -15.85 -5.12 -19.28
CA PRO A 28 -15.36 -6.25 -20.01
C PRO A 28 -14.64 -7.10 -18.95
N GLY A 29 -15.42 -7.94 -18.26
CA GLY A 29 -14.90 -9.09 -17.58
C GLY A 29 -13.99 -9.72 -18.61
N ILE A 30 -12.73 -9.90 -18.23
CA ILE A 30 -11.88 -10.85 -18.90
C ILE A 30 -12.75 -12.10 -18.99
N ALA A 31 -13.22 -12.40 -20.19
CA ALA A 31 -13.91 -13.64 -20.47
C ALA A 31 -12.84 -14.70 -20.30
N THR A 32 -12.65 -15.14 -19.05
CA THR A 32 -12.13 -16.46 -18.80
C THR A 32 -13.01 -17.36 -19.66
N PRO A 33 -12.46 -18.19 -20.55
CA PRO A 33 -13.20 -19.31 -21.09
C PRO A 33 -13.42 -20.24 -19.89
N ALA A 34 -14.42 -19.90 -19.07
CA ALA A 34 -14.99 -20.77 -18.09
C ALA A 34 -15.73 -21.81 -18.92
N GLY A 35 -15.00 -22.85 -19.33
CA GLY A 35 -15.63 -24.15 -19.39
C GLY A 35 -16.36 -24.32 -18.07
N ASP A 36 -17.61 -24.74 -18.14
CA ASP A 36 -18.43 -25.12 -17.01
C ASP A 36 -17.80 -26.36 -16.36
N PHE A 37 -16.64 -26.16 -15.72
CA PHE A 37 -16.08 -27.06 -14.76
C PHE A 37 -17.04 -26.92 -13.58
N GLY A 38 -17.92 -27.90 -13.41
CA GLY A 38 -18.82 -27.94 -12.26
C GLY A 38 -18.08 -27.71 -10.94
N PRO A 39 -18.81 -27.47 -9.84
CA PRO A 39 -18.21 -27.07 -8.57
C PRO A 39 -17.03 -27.99 -8.21
N ILE A 40 -15.84 -27.38 -8.06
CA ILE A 40 -14.64 -28.10 -7.63
C ILE A 40 -14.91 -28.59 -6.21
N PRO A 41 -14.87 -29.91 -5.94
CA PRO A 41 -15.06 -30.41 -4.59
C PRO A 41 -14.05 -29.77 -3.63
N PHE A 42 -14.49 -29.44 -2.42
CA PHE A 42 -13.57 -28.96 -1.40
C PHE A 42 -12.50 -30.00 -1.12
N GLU A 43 -11.24 -29.59 -1.26
CA GLU A 43 -10.06 -30.33 -0.83
C GLU A 43 -9.35 -29.50 0.25
N GLN A 44 -9.24 -30.09 1.43
CA GLN A 44 -8.53 -29.47 2.55
C GLN A 44 -7.07 -29.27 2.17
N ALA A 45 -6.54 -28.07 2.38
CA ALA A 45 -5.13 -27.81 2.13
C ALA A 45 -4.24 -28.64 3.07
N PRO A 46 -3.12 -29.20 2.57
CA PRO A 46 -2.15 -29.86 3.44
C PRO A 46 -1.73 -28.94 4.58
N PRO A 47 -1.76 -29.39 5.86
CA PRO A 47 -1.45 -28.55 7.02
C PRO A 47 -0.14 -27.77 6.91
N ILE A 48 0.90 -28.41 6.35
CA ILE A 48 2.21 -27.80 6.19
C ILE A 48 2.21 -26.66 5.17
N SER A 49 1.44 -26.78 4.09
CA SER A 49 1.31 -25.72 3.09
C SER A 49 0.52 -24.53 3.63
N ALA A 50 -0.59 -24.79 4.32
CA ALA A 50 -1.36 -23.77 5.03
C ALA A 50 -0.50 -23.00 6.03
N LEU A 51 0.30 -23.72 6.81
CA LEU A 51 1.22 -23.12 7.75
C LEU A 51 2.33 -22.30 7.06
N ALA A 52 2.88 -22.80 5.95
CA ALA A 52 3.91 -22.10 5.17
C ALA A 52 3.37 -20.81 4.55
N LYS A 53 2.12 -20.81 4.06
CA LYS A 53 1.43 -19.62 3.58
C LYS A 53 1.35 -18.56 4.69
N VAL A 54 0.84 -18.92 5.87
CA VAL A 54 0.71 -17.97 7.00
C VAL A 54 2.09 -17.43 7.43
N LYS A 55 3.12 -18.29 7.50
CA LYS A 55 4.48 -17.86 7.84
C LYS A 55 5.09 -16.92 6.80
N SER A 56 4.83 -17.15 5.52
CA SER A 56 5.30 -16.30 4.42
C SER A 56 4.60 -14.93 4.43
N LEU A 57 3.28 -14.93 4.64
CA LEU A 57 2.46 -13.71 4.75
C LEU A 57 2.87 -12.86 5.95
N THR A 58 3.31 -13.47 7.05
CA THR A 58 3.74 -12.75 8.26
C THR A 58 5.21 -12.34 8.21
N THR A 59 6.12 -13.28 8.02
CA THR A 59 7.57 -13.03 8.20
C THR A 59 8.40 -13.16 6.92
N GLY A 60 7.84 -13.77 5.87
CA GLY A 60 8.60 -14.16 4.67
C GLY A 60 9.62 -15.28 4.90
N LYS A 61 9.79 -15.77 6.13
CA LYS A 61 10.71 -16.86 6.49
C LYS A 61 10.10 -18.22 6.18
N GLY A 62 10.94 -19.24 6.14
CA GLY A 62 10.53 -20.64 6.15
C GLY A 62 10.02 -21.10 7.51
N LEU A 63 9.34 -22.25 7.53
CA LEU A 63 8.93 -22.92 8.75
C LEU A 63 10.11 -23.64 9.40
N THR A 64 10.19 -23.56 10.73
CA THR A 64 11.10 -24.36 11.54
C THR A 64 10.44 -25.67 11.96
N ASN A 65 11.25 -26.68 12.26
CA ASN A 65 10.75 -27.98 12.73
C ASN A 65 9.97 -27.85 14.05
N ASN A 66 10.40 -26.94 14.93
CA ASN A 66 9.69 -26.69 16.18
C ASN A 66 8.28 -26.12 15.94
N GLU A 67 8.14 -25.19 15.00
CA GLU A 67 6.83 -24.64 14.62
C GLU A 67 5.93 -25.74 14.03
N ILE A 68 6.45 -26.55 13.11
CA ILE A 68 5.72 -27.68 12.50
C ILE A 68 5.22 -28.65 13.58
N ASN A 69 6.12 -29.12 14.46
CA ASN A 69 5.78 -30.11 15.48
C ASN A 69 4.87 -29.58 16.59
N THR A 70 4.86 -28.26 16.81
CA THR A 70 4.00 -27.62 17.81
C THR A 70 2.59 -27.39 17.27
N ILE A 71 2.47 -26.99 16.00
CA ILE A 71 1.21 -26.53 15.41
C ILE A 71 0.48 -27.67 14.72
N ILE A 72 1.20 -28.62 14.12
CA ILE A 72 0.62 -29.74 13.40
C ILE A 72 0.61 -30.97 14.31
N THR A 73 -0.59 -31.44 14.65
CA THR A 73 -0.80 -32.66 15.43
C THR A 73 -1.72 -33.60 14.67
N ASN A 74 -1.30 -34.87 14.51
CA ASN A 74 -2.05 -35.90 13.75
C ASN A 74 -2.50 -35.44 12.35
N ASP A 75 -1.61 -34.80 11.59
CA ASP A 75 -1.90 -34.24 10.26
C ASP A 75 -3.04 -33.20 10.23
N THR A 76 -3.24 -32.48 11.34
CA THR A 76 -4.19 -31.36 11.44
C THR A 76 -3.55 -30.15 12.11
N ILE A 77 -4.01 -28.95 11.76
CA ILE A 77 -3.58 -27.71 12.43
C ILE A 77 -4.32 -27.56 13.76
N ASP A 78 -3.58 -27.47 14.86
CA ASP A 78 -4.10 -26.97 16.13
C ASP A 78 -4.25 -25.44 16.02
N THR A 79 -5.50 -24.97 15.96
CA THR A 79 -5.83 -23.55 15.80
C THR A 79 -5.29 -22.68 16.94
N SER A 80 -5.29 -23.17 18.19
CA SER A 80 -4.79 -22.41 19.34
C SER A 80 -3.26 -22.31 19.32
N ALA A 81 -2.59 -23.39 18.90
CA ALA A 81 -1.14 -23.36 18.68
C ALA A 81 -0.78 -22.43 17.51
N LEU A 82 -1.56 -22.44 16.42
CA LEU A 82 -1.38 -21.53 15.30
C LEU A 82 -1.57 -20.07 15.70
N GLN A 83 -2.64 -19.73 16.42
CA GLN A 83 -2.87 -18.37 16.93
C GLN A 83 -1.70 -17.89 17.80
N SER A 84 -1.16 -18.77 18.65
CA SER A 84 0.01 -18.46 19.49
C SER A 84 1.28 -18.21 18.66
N ALA A 85 1.47 -19.01 17.59
CA ALA A 85 2.58 -18.83 16.66
C ALA A 85 2.44 -17.54 15.85
N VAL A 86 1.25 -17.25 15.31
CA VAL A 86 0.96 -16.00 14.59
C VAL A 86 1.20 -14.80 15.49
N ALA A 87 0.75 -14.83 16.75
CA ALA A 87 1.00 -13.77 17.71
C ALA A 87 2.51 -13.47 17.90
N THR A 88 3.35 -14.50 17.81
CA THR A 88 4.82 -14.36 17.86
C THR A 88 5.38 -13.84 16.53
N TRP A 89 4.83 -14.28 15.40
CA TRP A 89 5.29 -13.89 14.07
C TRP A 89 4.97 -12.44 13.72
N ILE A 90 3.86 -11.91 14.22
CA ILE A 90 3.47 -10.51 13.99
C ILE A 90 4.22 -9.52 14.89
N ASP A 91 5.00 -10.00 15.86
CA ASP A 91 5.86 -9.18 16.72
C ASP A 91 7.28 -9.00 16.15
N THR A 92 7.56 -9.49 14.94
CA THR A 92 8.90 -9.41 14.37
C THR A 92 9.09 -8.16 13.50
N PRO A 93 10.34 -7.66 13.35
CA PRO A 93 10.63 -6.55 12.45
C PRO A 93 10.23 -6.84 10.99
N GLU A 94 10.27 -8.12 10.58
CA GLU A 94 9.83 -8.51 9.24
C GLU A 94 8.34 -8.29 9.03
N PHE A 95 7.52 -8.56 10.05
CA PHE A 95 6.08 -8.30 9.96
C PHE A 95 5.77 -6.81 10.02
N GLU A 96 6.48 -6.01 10.83
CA GLU A 96 6.29 -4.56 10.88
C GLU A 96 6.40 -3.93 9.48
N VAL A 97 7.42 -4.32 8.71
CA VAL A 97 7.61 -3.88 7.32
C VAL A 97 6.42 -4.25 6.42
N LYS A 98 5.95 -5.50 6.51
CA LYS A 98 4.79 -5.99 5.73
C LYS A 98 3.49 -5.31 6.17
N LEU A 99 3.31 -5.09 7.47
CA LEU A 99 2.17 -4.40 8.05
C LEU A 99 2.12 -2.96 7.57
N ARG A 100 3.25 -2.25 7.55
CA ARG A 100 3.32 -0.88 7.01
C ARG A 100 2.91 -0.82 5.54
N LYS A 101 3.35 -1.77 4.70
CA LYS A 101 2.88 -1.85 3.30
C LYS A 101 1.39 -2.17 3.20
N MET A 102 0.90 -3.14 3.98
CA MET A 102 -0.53 -3.44 4.03
C MET A 102 -1.34 -2.20 4.43
N LEU A 103 -0.91 -1.44 5.45
CA LEU A 103 -1.56 -0.21 5.88
C LEU A 103 -1.47 0.88 4.82
N LEU A 104 -0.34 1.03 4.12
CA LEU A 104 -0.17 1.95 2.99
C LEU A 104 -1.23 1.69 1.91
N ASP A 105 -1.44 0.43 1.54
CA ASP A 105 -2.43 0.01 0.53
C ASP A 105 -3.87 0.14 1.03
N LEU A 106 -4.15 -0.44 2.20
CA LEU A 106 -5.51 -0.50 2.75
C LEU A 106 -6.01 0.85 3.24
N LEU A 107 -5.13 1.81 3.55
CA LEU A 107 -5.48 3.20 3.85
C LEU A 107 -5.34 4.12 2.62
N GLN A 108 -4.92 3.58 1.47
CA GLN A 108 -4.80 4.29 0.20
C GLN A 108 -3.92 5.54 0.32
N GLN A 109 -2.78 5.40 1.01
CA GLN A 109 -1.82 6.48 1.26
C GLN A 109 -0.68 6.50 0.21
N ASP A 110 -0.53 5.42 -0.56
CA ASP A 110 0.36 5.36 -1.73
C ASP A 110 -0.19 6.24 -2.85
N PHE A 111 0.67 6.91 -3.61
CA PHE A 111 0.28 7.61 -4.83
C PHE A 111 1.29 7.36 -5.95
N GLU A 112 0.82 6.70 -7.00
CA GLU A 112 1.61 6.46 -8.21
C GLU A 112 1.62 7.75 -9.04
N TYR A 113 2.72 8.50 -8.97
CA TYR A 113 2.93 9.69 -9.78
C TYR A 113 4.35 9.74 -10.35
N ASP A 114 4.49 10.30 -11.55
CA ASP A 114 5.81 10.61 -12.12
C ASP A 114 6.50 11.67 -11.25
N ARG A 115 7.31 11.17 -10.30
CA ARG A 115 8.06 11.95 -9.31
C ARG A 115 8.97 13.01 -9.97
N ALA A 116 9.23 12.89 -11.28
CA ALA A 116 10.08 13.81 -12.03
C ALA A 116 9.35 14.93 -12.81
N THR A 117 8.06 14.83 -13.17
CA THR A 117 7.51 15.79 -14.16
C THR A 117 6.25 16.61 -13.83
N HIS A 118 5.33 16.29 -12.92
CA HIS A 118 4.05 17.06 -12.89
C HIS A 118 3.26 17.03 -11.55
N GLY A 119 3.62 17.80 -10.53
CA GLY A 119 2.94 17.73 -9.22
C GLY A 119 1.39 17.96 -9.25
N PRO A 120 0.59 17.25 -8.43
CA PRO A 120 -0.87 17.36 -8.39
C PRO A 120 -1.38 18.72 -7.86
N HIS A 121 -2.68 18.98 -8.01
CA HIS A 121 -3.37 20.18 -7.48
C HIS A 121 -3.19 20.37 -5.94
N VAL A 122 -2.99 19.28 -5.20
CA VAL A 122 -2.64 19.29 -3.76
C VAL A 122 -1.16 19.60 -3.63
N GLY A 123 -0.81 20.69 -2.96
CA GLY A 123 0.57 21.08 -2.74
C GLY A 123 1.33 21.62 -3.97
N ARG A 124 1.01 21.25 -5.23
CA ARG A 124 1.86 21.56 -6.39
C ARG A 124 3.33 21.22 -6.12
N LEU A 125 3.58 20.04 -5.56
CA LEU A 125 4.92 19.50 -5.29
C LEU A 125 5.61 19.17 -6.62
N SER A 126 6.15 20.18 -7.28
CA SER A 126 6.97 20.03 -8.48
C SER A 126 8.10 21.04 -8.41
N LEU A 127 9.24 20.73 -9.02
CA LEU A 127 10.32 21.71 -9.21
C LEU A 127 10.07 22.61 -10.44
N GLY A 128 8.98 22.36 -11.20
CA GLY A 128 8.67 23.02 -12.46
C GLY A 128 9.47 22.47 -13.65
N PRO A 129 9.16 22.90 -14.90
CA PRO A 129 9.91 22.45 -16.08
C PRO A 129 11.35 22.99 -16.08
N GLY A 130 12.29 22.12 -15.69
CA GLY A 130 13.61 21.90 -16.33
C GLY A 130 14.62 23.04 -16.50
N ASP A 131 14.40 24.27 -16.00
CA ASP A 131 15.43 25.30 -16.05
C ASP A 131 16.38 25.18 -14.85
N ASN A 132 17.38 24.30 -14.98
CA ASN A 132 18.46 24.10 -14.02
C ASN A 132 19.25 25.39 -13.71
N SER A 133 19.08 26.47 -14.48
CA SER A 133 19.78 27.73 -14.24
C SER A 133 19.35 28.40 -12.93
N PHE A 134 18.10 28.22 -12.48
CA PHE A 134 17.62 28.77 -11.19
C PHE A 134 18.37 28.21 -9.99
N PHE A 135 18.56 26.89 -9.92
CA PHE A 135 19.21 26.22 -8.79
C PHE A 135 20.71 26.57 -8.67
N THR A 136 21.32 27.14 -9.71
CA THR A 136 22.72 27.58 -9.69
C THR A 136 22.89 29.10 -9.55
N SER A 137 21.84 29.90 -9.72
CA SER A 137 21.93 31.37 -9.80
C SER A 137 21.40 32.12 -8.57
N ASP A 138 20.61 31.45 -7.71
CA ASP A 138 19.94 32.10 -6.58
C ASP A 138 20.83 32.22 -5.31
N GLY A 139 22.08 31.75 -5.35
CA GLY A 139 23.08 31.97 -4.29
C GLY A 139 22.97 31.05 -3.06
N ASN A 140 21.93 30.22 -2.96
CA ASN A 140 21.71 29.31 -1.83
C ASN A 140 22.46 27.97 -1.92
N GLY A 141 23.13 27.67 -3.05
CA GLY A 141 24.05 26.55 -3.19
C GLY A 141 23.44 25.15 -3.34
N VAL A 142 22.11 25.01 -3.35
CA VAL A 142 21.42 23.71 -3.52
C VAL A 142 21.38 23.33 -5.00
N THR A 143 21.94 22.17 -5.34
CA THR A 143 21.89 21.60 -6.69
C THR A 143 20.50 21.04 -7.01
N TRP A 144 20.20 20.89 -8.30
CA TRP A 144 18.96 20.22 -8.74
C TRP A 144 18.83 18.80 -8.18
N GLN A 145 19.95 18.06 -8.10
CA GLN A 145 19.98 16.70 -7.57
C GLN A 145 19.64 16.65 -6.08
N GLU A 146 20.16 17.58 -5.28
CA GLU A 146 19.83 17.69 -3.86
C GLU A 146 18.36 18.07 -3.66
N ALA A 147 17.84 19.03 -4.44
CA ALA A 147 16.43 19.38 -4.39
C ALA A 147 15.52 18.20 -4.77
N LEU A 148 15.90 17.42 -5.79
CA LEU A 148 15.16 16.22 -6.18
C LEU A 148 15.19 15.16 -5.08
N ALA A 149 16.34 14.93 -4.44
CA ALA A 149 16.44 14.01 -3.30
C ALA A 149 15.54 14.43 -2.13
N ARG A 150 15.42 15.73 -1.84
CA ARG A 150 14.52 16.26 -0.81
C ARG A 150 13.05 16.11 -1.15
N VAL A 151 12.69 16.28 -2.43
CA VAL A 151 11.33 15.98 -2.93
C VAL A 151 11.00 14.50 -2.69
N GLU A 152 11.92 13.59 -3.01
CA GLU A 152 11.74 12.16 -2.77
C GLU A 152 11.57 11.83 -1.28
N MET A 153 12.39 12.42 -0.40
CA MET A 153 12.25 12.26 1.04
C MET A 153 10.90 12.79 1.56
N LEU A 154 10.41 13.90 1.00
CA LEU A 154 9.10 14.45 1.34
C LEU A 154 7.95 13.55 0.84
N PHE A 155 8.07 12.94 -0.33
CA PHE A 155 7.10 11.94 -0.80
C PHE A 155 7.05 10.74 0.15
N ASP A 156 8.21 10.22 0.56
CA ASP A 156 8.28 9.18 1.59
C ASP A 156 7.61 9.65 2.90
N ASN A 157 7.79 10.91 3.32
CA ASN A 157 7.09 11.44 4.51
C ASN A 157 5.56 11.47 4.34
N ILE A 158 5.07 11.86 3.16
CA ILE A 158 3.64 11.94 2.85
C ILE A 158 2.99 10.55 2.90
N GLU A 159 3.61 9.55 2.27
CA GLU A 159 3.14 8.17 2.26
C GLU A 159 3.19 7.55 3.67
N GLN A 160 4.29 7.78 4.40
CA GLN A 160 4.56 7.07 5.65
C GLN A 160 3.90 7.70 6.88
N SER A 161 3.58 8.99 6.88
CA SER A 161 3.08 9.68 8.08
C SER A 161 1.86 9.01 8.70
N PHE A 162 0.82 8.77 7.90
CA PHE A 162 -0.39 8.15 8.43
C PHE A 162 -0.27 6.63 8.59
N VAL A 163 0.62 5.98 7.81
CA VAL A 163 0.96 4.57 8.00
C VAL A 163 1.61 4.34 9.36
N LEU A 164 2.58 5.17 9.74
CA LEU A 164 3.23 5.12 11.05
C LEU A 164 2.28 5.54 12.17
N THR A 165 1.32 6.43 11.89
CA THR A 165 0.23 6.75 12.82
C THR A 165 -0.67 5.54 13.06
N ALA A 166 -1.05 4.82 12.00
CA ALA A 166 -1.85 3.59 12.11
C ALA A 166 -1.09 2.44 12.77
N LEU A 167 0.23 2.35 12.55
CA LEU A 167 1.11 1.39 13.23
C LEU A 167 1.12 1.63 14.75
N ASP A 168 1.07 2.88 15.20
CA ASP A 168 0.97 3.21 16.63
C ASP A 168 -0.26 2.61 17.30
N PHE A 169 -1.40 2.55 16.60
CA PHE A 169 -2.61 1.87 17.11
C PHE A 169 -2.39 0.36 17.28
N TYR A 170 -1.61 -0.25 16.38
CA TYR A 170 -1.24 -1.66 16.48
C TYR A 170 -0.26 -1.92 17.63
N GLU A 171 0.81 -1.12 17.74
CA GLU A 171 1.85 -1.30 18.75
C GLU A 171 1.35 -1.05 20.18
N ASN A 172 0.37 -0.16 20.34
CA ASN A 172 -0.18 0.22 21.64
C ASN A 172 -1.56 -0.42 21.95
N ASP A 173 -2.02 -1.38 21.15
CA ASP A 173 -3.35 -2.02 21.30
C ASP A 173 -4.51 -1.00 21.41
N ALA A 174 -4.41 0.14 20.73
CA ALA A 174 -5.43 1.16 20.73
C ALA A 174 -6.57 0.81 19.76
N PRO A 175 -7.80 1.34 19.98
CA PRO A 175 -8.94 1.05 19.11
C PRO A 175 -8.68 1.52 17.67
N PHE A 176 -8.48 0.57 16.77
CA PHE A 176 -8.05 0.85 15.40
C PHE A 176 -9.12 1.56 14.57
N ASN A 177 -10.39 1.53 14.98
CA ASN A 177 -11.44 2.34 14.36
C ASN A 177 -11.21 3.86 14.50
N GLN A 178 -10.38 4.29 15.45
CA GLN A 178 -10.03 5.71 15.63
C GLN A 178 -9.07 6.26 14.56
N ILE A 179 -8.56 5.43 13.64
CA ILE A 179 -7.87 5.93 12.43
C ILE A 179 -8.76 6.86 11.59
N ALA A 180 -10.08 6.82 11.77
CA ALA A 180 -11.03 7.68 11.06
C ALA A 180 -11.18 9.06 11.70
N ASN A 181 -10.87 9.23 13.00
CA ASN A 181 -11.11 10.49 13.74
C ASN A 181 -9.89 11.02 14.51
N THR A 182 -8.75 10.32 14.49
CA THR A 182 -7.54 10.77 15.19
C THR A 182 -6.95 12.06 14.60
N ARG A 183 -6.46 12.93 15.49
CA ARG A 183 -5.64 14.11 15.18
C ARG A 183 -4.20 13.97 15.66
N TYR A 184 -3.87 12.83 16.27
CA TYR A 184 -2.55 12.53 16.80
C TYR A 184 -1.77 11.79 15.72
N TRP A 185 -0.92 12.50 14.99
CA TRP A 185 -0.24 11.96 13.80
C TRP A 185 1.26 11.94 14.00
N LYS A 186 1.93 10.92 13.46
CA LYS A 186 3.38 10.89 13.32
C LYS A 186 3.79 11.67 12.08
N VAL A 187 4.57 12.72 12.24
CA VAL A 187 4.98 13.64 11.17
C VAL A 187 6.44 14.06 11.32
N THR A 188 7.02 14.56 10.24
CA THR A 188 8.34 15.20 10.22
C THR A 188 8.19 16.72 10.16
N THR A 189 9.30 17.44 10.35
CA THR A 189 9.33 18.89 10.13
C THR A 189 8.93 19.24 8.71
N GLY A 190 9.52 18.56 7.71
CA GLY A 190 9.25 18.80 6.29
C GLY A 190 7.77 18.65 5.92
N LEU A 191 7.10 17.62 6.46
CA LEU A 191 5.67 17.41 6.23
C LEU A 191 4.81 18.50 6.89
N MET A 192 5.13 18.93 8.11
CA MET A 192 4.40 20.02 8.77
C MET A 192 4.56 21.35 8.01
N VAL A 193 5.76 21.65 7.51
CA VAL A 193 6.03 22.82 6.66
C VAL A 193 5.20 22.76 5.37
N LEU A 194 5.11 21.59 4.72
CA LEU A 194 4.22 21.41 3.56
C LEU A 194 2.74 21.65 3.92
N MET A 195 2.26 21.12 5.05
CA MET A 195 0.89 21.34 5.50
C MET A 195 0.61 22.82 5.76
N ALA A 196 1.57 23.53 6.37
CA ALA A 196 1.50 24.97 6.60
C ALA A 196 1.48 25.74 5.27
N TRP A 197 2.33 25.36 4.32
CA TRP A 197 2.36 25.95 2.99
C TRP A 197 1.00 25.79 2.31
N ILE A 198 0.39 24.59 2.44
CA ILE A 198 -0.93 24.33 1.87
C ILE A 198 -2.00 25.25 2.45
N ASP A 199 -1.93 25.53 3.75
CA ASP A 199 -2.86 26.41 4.46
C ASP A 199 -2.61 27.90 4.18
N ASN A 200 -1.35 28.30 3.96
CA ASN A 200 -0.99 29.68 3.64
C ASN A 200 -1.38 30.06 2.20
N HIS A 201 -1.44 29.10 1.27
CA HIS A 201 -1.75 29.34 -0.15
C HIS A 201 -3.22 29.12 -0.49
N ARG A 202 -3.97 30.22 -0.58
CA ARG A 202 -5.43 30.25 -0.80
C ARG A 202 -5.79 30.21 -2.29
N LEU A 203 -6.91 29.56 -2.59
CA LEU A 203 -7.53 29.55 -3.92
C LEU A 203 -8.98 30.00 -3.79
N ASN A 204 -9.51 30.63 -4.84
CA ASN A 204 -10.94 30.88 -4.93
C ASN A 204 -11.70 29.58 -5.24
N ASN A 205 -13.03 29.67 -5.24
CA ASN A 205 -13.92 28.54 -5.53
C ASN A 205 -13.68 27.88 -6.91
N ASN A 206 -13.05 28.57 -7.86
CA ASN A 206 -12.70 28.02 -9.18
C ASN A 206 -11.33 27.32 -9.19
N GLY A 207 -10.66 27.20 -8.04
CA GLY A 207 -9.30 26.67 -7.92
C GLY A 207 -8.22 27.59 -8.50
N ASN A 208 -8.58 28.84 -8.82
CA ASN A 208 -7.62 29.85 -9.23
C ASN A 208 -7.02 30.51 -7.99
N ALA A 209 -5.71 30.78 -8.02
CA ALA A 209 -5.06 31.47 -6.92
C ALA A 209 -5.67 32.86 -6.75
N LEU A 210 -6.03 33.19 -5.50
CA LEU A 210 -6.54 34.51 -5.16
C LEU A 210 -5.44 35.58 -5.19
N ASP A 211 -4.17 35.18 -5.06
CA ASP A 211 -3.03 36.09 -4.88
C ASP A 211 -1.83 35.90 -5.86
N LEU A 212 -1.93 35.09 -6.92
CA LEU A 212 -0.73 34.79 -7.75
C LEU A 212 -0.82 35.22 -9.22
N ALA A 213 -0.10 36.29 -9.52
CA ALA A 213 0.62 36.40 -10.79
C ALA A 213 1.90 35.53 -10.70
N GLY A 214 1.91 34.36 -11.33
CA GLY A 214 3.12 33.54 -11.53
C GLY A 214 3.04 32.13 -10.91
N GLU A 215 3.51 31.13 -11.65
CA GLU A 215 3.48 29.71 -11.32
C GLU A 215 4.35 29.37 -10.08
N GLN A 216 3.75 29.39 -8.89
CA GLN A 216 4.40 28.92 -7.67
C GLN A 216 4.22 27.41 -7.48
N PHE A 217 5.33 26.72 -7.24
CA PHE A 217 5.38 25.31 -6.90
C PHE A 217 5.94 25.18 -5.47
N ALA A 218 5.27 24.44 -4.59
CA ALA A 218 5.65 24.38 -3.18
C ALA A 218 7.09 23.88 -2.98
N ALA A 219 7.51 22.86 -3.75
CA ALA A 219 8.87 22.34 -3.67
C ALA A 219 9.90 23.42 -4.05
N ARG A 220 9.62 24.21 -5.09
CA ARG A 220 10.50 25.32 -5.46
C ARG A 220 10.62 26.33 -4.32
N GLU A 221 9.50 26.74 -3.72
CA GLU A 221 9.56 27.74 -2.65
C GLU A 221 10.25 27.21 -1.40
N MET A 222 9.87 26.03 -0.91
CA MET A 222 10.40 25.47 0.35
C MET A 222 11.88 25.03 0.25
N PHE A 223 12.35 24.62 -0.93
CA PHE A 223 13.73 24.12 -1.09
C PHE A 223 14.68 25.17 -1.65
N VAL A 224 14.23 26.04 -2.57
CA VAL A 224 15.07 27.11 -3.13
C VAL A 224 15.09 28.34 -2.23
N GLY A 225 14.01 28.62 -1.49
CA GLY A 225 13.99 29.70 -0.50
C GLY A 225 14.88 29.44 0.72
N GLY A 226 15.35 28.20 0.89
CA GLY A 226 16.23 27.77 1.99
C GLY A 226 15.49 27.39 3.27
N GLU A 227 14.16 27.21 3.22
CA GLU A 227 13.36 26.84 4.39
C GLU A 227 13.61 25.39 4.83
N LEU A 228 13.69 24.45 3.89
CA LEU A 228 14.00 23.04 4.14
C LEU A 228 15.41 22.73 3.61
N ASP A 229 16.41 23.29 4.28
CA ASP A 229 17.83 23.18 3.92
C ASP A 229 18.59 22.06 4.64
N ASP A 230 17.98 21.43 5.65
CA ASP A 230 18.52 20.30 6.41
C ASP A 230 17.78 18.99 6.06
N ASP A 231 18.54 17.93 5.77
CA ASP A 231 18.00 16.61 5.44
C ASP A 231 17.41 15.92 6.70
N ASP A 232 17.82 16.33 7.90
CA ASP A 232 17.25 15.85 9.17
C ASP A 232 15.74 16.19 9.27
N TYR A 233 15.29 17.27 8.63
CA TYR A 233 13.87 17.66 8.59
C TYR A 233 12.93 16.63 7.94
N PHE A 234 13.46 15.63 7.25
CA PHE A 234 12.68 14.55 6.63
C PHE A 234 12.81 13.21 7.35
N SER A 235 13.64 13.12 8.38
CA SER A 235 13.85 11.90 9.17
C SER A 235 13.53 12.06 10.66
N ASP A 236 13.21 13.28 11.08
CA ASP A 236 12.92 13.70 12.45
C ASP A 236 11.48 13.41 12.91
N TRP A 237 11.03 12.16 12.75
CA TRP A 237 9.68 11.71 13.07
C TRP A 237 9.28 11.96 14.54
N ARG A 238 8.10 12.56 14.71
CA ARG A 238 7.49 12.79 16.04
C ARG A 238 5.98 12.74 15.97
N TYR A 239 5.35 12.43 17.08
CA TYR A 239 3.90 12.47 17.20
C TYR A 239 3.42 13.86 17.62
N ILE A 240 2.47 14.41 16.88
CA ILE A 240 1.92 15.75 17.10
C ILE A 240 0.41 15.69 17.21
N ASN A 241 -0.14 16.42 18.17
CA ASN A 241 -1.56 16.65 18.31
C ASN A 241 -2.01 17.83 17.45
N PHE A 242 -2.73 17.55 16.36
CA PHE A 242 -3.30 18.61 15.55
C PHE A 242 -4.57 19.18 16.16
N THR A 243 -4.70 20.49 16.07
CA THR A 243 -5.90 21.22 16.45
C THR A 243 -6.43 22.01 15.27
N GLN A 244 -7.75 22.23 15.24
CA GLN A 244 -8.38 23.03 14.21
C GLN A 244 -8.28 24.51 14.58
N ALA A 245 -7.65 25.32 13.71
CA ALA A 245 -7.70 26.77 13.88
C ALA A 245 -9.14 27.29 13.68
N ALA A 246 -9.56 28.24 14.51
CA ALA A 246 -10.93 28.79 14.47
C ALA A 246 -11.25 29.52 13.15
N ASN A 247 -10.22 30.08 12.50
CA ASN A 247 -10.29 30.69 11.18
C ASN A 247 -8.91 30.64 10.51
N ASN A 248 -8.84 31.05 9.24
CA ASN A 248 -7.60 31.07 8.45
C ASN A 248 -6.85 32.41 8.51
N THR A 249 -7.16 33.31 9.45
CA THR A 249 -6.70 34.71 9.34
C THR A 249 -5.21 34.90 9.60
N ASN A 250 -4.53 33.97 10.27
CA ASN A 250 -3.07 33.91 10.40
C ASN A 250 -2.61 32.48 10.77
N PRO A 251 -2.53 31.53 9.83
CA PRO A 251 -1.86 30.25 10.12
C PRO A 251 -0.39 30.53 10.43
N THR A 252 0.24 29.72 11.29
CA THR A 252 1.70 29.81 11.48
C THR A 252 2.38 29.73 10.11
N PRO A 253 3.20 30.72 9.72
CA PRO A 253 3.79 30.74 8.39
C PRO A 253 4.66 29.50 8.15
N TYR A 254 4.58 28.92 6.96
CA TYR A 254 5.44 27.81 6.55
C TYR A 254 6.94 28.17 6.62
N THR A 255 7.27 29.46 6.45
CA THR A 255 8.65 29.98 6.57
C THR A 255 9.20 29.94 8.00
N ASN A 256 8.37 29.70 9.02
CA ASN A 256 8.82 29.53 10.40
C ASN A 256 9.22 28.07 10.67
N VAL A 257 10.24 27.58 9.96
CA VAL A 257 10.71 26.19 10.05
C VAL A 257 11.19 25.87 11.47
N GLY A 258 11.86 26.81 12.13
CA GLY A 258 12.33 26.64 13.50
C GLY A 258 11.20 26.39 14.51
N TYR A 259 9.99 26.92 14.28
CA TYR A 259 8.82 26.56 15.08
C TYR A 259 8.45 25.08 14.92
N TYR A 260 8.35 24.60 13.67
CA TYR A 260 7.98 23.20 13.40
C TYR A 260 9.05 22.21 13.86
N ALA A 261 10.33 22.54 13.61
CA ALA A 261 11.47 21.76 14.05
C ALA A 261 11.58 21.70 15.59
N GLY A 262 11.15 22.75 16.28
CA GLY A 262 11.16 22.85 17.74
C GLY A 262 10.07 22.08 18.47
N LEU A 263 9.06 21.55 17.77
CA LEU A 263 8.00 20.71 18.37
C LEU A 263 8.55 19.33 18.72
N GLY A 264 8.23 18.82 19.91
CA GLY A 264 8.54 17.48 20.38
C GLY A 264 7.34 16.51 20.30
N ASN A 265 7.56 15.27 20.76
CA ASN A 265 6.48 14.28 20.87
C ASN A 265 5.37 14.77 21.82
N ASN A 266 4.12 14.60 21.40
CA ASN A 266 2.88 15.03 22.06
C ASN A 266 2.61 16.53 22.08
N ASP A 267 3.51 17.36 21.51
CA ASP A 267 3.22 18.77 21.35
C ASP A 267 2.03 19.00 20.41
N SER A 268 1.48 20.20 20.45
CA SER A 268 0.32 20.57 19.67
C SER A 268 0.64 21.68 18.67
N THR A 269 0.04 21.61 17.49
CA THR A 269 0.04 22.71 16.53
C THR A 269 -1.31 22.80 15.84
N SER A 270 -1.63 23.97 15.29
CA SER A 270 -2.93 24.23 14.67
C SER A 270 -2.80 24.41 13.17
N PHE A 271 -3.73 23.83 12.43
CA PHE A 271 -3.88 24.03 10.98
C PHE A 271 -5.28 24.57 10.67
N ALA A 272 -5.38 25.41 9.63
CA ALA A 272 -6.64 25.92 9.11
C ALA A 272 -7.44 24.83 8.41
N ILE A 273 -6.79 23.92 7.69
CA ILE A 273 -7.49 22.78 7.09
C ILE A 273 -7.60 21.65 8.13
N PRO A 274 -8.81 21.09 8.36
CA PRO A 274 -8.98 19.94 9.25
C PRO A 274 -8.06 18.77 8.88
N ARG A 275 -7.19 18.42 9.84
CA ARG A 275 -6.31 17.24 9.85
C ARG A 275 -6.92 16.22 10.83
N VAL A 276 -7.82 15.38 10.32
CA VAL A 276 -8.61 14.37 11.04
C VAL A 276 -8.62 13.07 10.25
N GLY A 277 -8.12 12.00 10.84
CA GLY A 277 -8.15 10.66 10.25
C GLY A 277 -7.44 10.52 8.90
N PHE A 278 -7.44 9.29 8.38
CA PHE A 278 -6.66 8.91 7.20
C PHE A 278 -7.05 9.66 5.92
N PHE A 279 -8.33 10.05 5.78
CA PHE A 279 -8.86 10.64 4.55
C PHE A 279 -8.52 12.14 4.42
N SER A 280 -8.00 12.75 5.47
CA SER A 280 -7.61 14.17 5.47
C SER A 280 -6.11 14.40 5.25
N THR A 281 -5.34 13.31 5.13
CA THR A 281 -3.90 13.36 4.94
C THR A 281 -3.55 13.96 3.58
N VAL A 282 -2.30 14.41 3.43
CA VAL A 282 -1.80 14.85 2.13
C VAL A 282 -1.75 13.67 1.16
N GLY A 283 -1.30 12.49 1.59
CA GLY A 283 -1.19 11.29 0.76
C GLY A 283 -2.53 10.86 0.17
N PHE A 284 -3.57 10.73 1.00
CA PHE A 284 -4.91 10.33 0.52
C PHE A 284 -5.49 11.32 -0.49
N ARG A 285 -5.32 12.62 -0.25
CA ARG A 285 -5.84 13.67 -1.15
C ARG A 285 -5.04 13.78 -2.45
N MET A 286 -3.75 13.50 -2.40
CA MET A 286 -2.89 13.39 -3.58
C MET A 286 -3.27 12.19 -4.43
N HIS A 287 -3.56 11.06 -3.78
CA HIS A 287 -4.00 9.86 -4.46
C HIS A 287 -5.39 10.02 -5.08
N TRP A 288 -6.28 10.75 -4.41
CA TRP A 288 -7.65 11.00 -4.86
C TRP A 288 -7.92 12.47 -5.17
N PRO A 289 -7.37 13.02 -6.26
CA PRO A 289 -7.70 14.37 -6.66
C PRO A 289 -9.18 14.46 -7.04
N THR A 290 -9.79 15.60 -6.69
CA THR A 290 -11.13 16.00 -7.14
C THR A 290 -11.01 17.19 -8.09
N ASN A 291 -12.12 17.54 -8.72
CA ASN A 291 -12.29 18.70 -9.59
C ASN A 291 -13.61 19.42 -9.26
N ASP A 292 -13.92 20.46 -10.02
CA ASP A 292 -15.15 21.24 -9.96
C ASP A 292 -16.42 20.39 -10.25
N ASP A 293 -16.36 19.50 -11.23
CA ASP A 293 -17.48 18.62 -11.60
C ASP A 293 -17.86 17.67 -10.46
N ASN A 294 -16.87 17.01 -9.86
CA ASN A 294 -17.08 16.00 -8.83
C ASN A 294 -17.21 16.61 -7.43
N ASN A 295 -16.58 17.75 -7.18
CA ASN A 295 -16.75 18.60 -6.00
C ASN A 295 -16.55 17.89 -4.65
N MET A 296 -15.57 16.99 -4.50
CA MET A 296 -15.28 16.15 -3.31
C MET A 296 -16.07 14.83 -3.20
N ARG A 297 -16.96 14.48 -4.16
CA ARG A 297 -17.66 13.18 -4.13
C ARG A 297 -16.71 11.98 -4.18
N VAL A 298 -15.59 12.11 -4.90
CA VAL A 298 -14.50 11.14 -4.97
C VAL A 298 -13.89 10.96 -3.59
N LEU A 299 -13.61 12.06 -2.88
CA LEU A 299 -13.05 11.98 -1.53
C LEU A 299 -14.00 11.18 -0.62
N VAL A 300 -15.29 11.52 -0.62
CA VAL A 300 -16.30 10.81 0.18
C VAL A 300 -16.37 9.33 -0.20
N ASN A 301 -16.50 9.01 -1.49
CA ASN A 301 -16.61 7.63 -1.95
C ASN A 301 -15.38 6.79 -1.61
N GLN A 302 -14.18 7.32 -1.87
CA GLN A 302 -12.94 6.61 -1.54
C GLN A 302 -12.74 6.47 -0.04
N THR A 303 -13.23 7.43 0.75
CA THR A 303 -13.23 7.31 2.21
C THR A 303 -14.13 6.15 2.67
N MET A 304 -15.33 6.00 2.09
CA MET A 304 -16.21 4.87 2.41
C MET A 304 -15.64 3.53 1.97
N ILE A 305 -15.01 3.46 0.78
CA ILE A 305 -14.32 2.24 0.33
C ILE A 305 -13.19 1.89 1.29
N THR A 306 -12.38 2.88 1.67
CA THR A 306 -11.22 2.67 2.55
C THR A 306 -11.64 2.25 3.95
N ALA A 307 -12.63 2.90 4.56
CA ALA A 307 -13.01 2.60 5.94
C ALA A 307 -13.97 1.42 6.06
N LEU A 308 -14.90 1.29 5.12
CA LEU A 308 -16.07 0.42 5.23
C LEU A 308 -16.13 -0.67 4.15
N ASN A 309 -15.17 -0.73 3.23
CA ASN A 309 -15.14 -1.71 2.13
C ASN A 309 -16.45 -1.72 1.32
N ARG A 310 -17.06 -0.55 1.13
CA ARG A 310 -18.34 -0.35 0.45
C ARG A 310 -18.30 0.92 -0.39
N THR A 311 -19.11 0.98 -1.42
CA THR A 311 -19.26 2.14 -2.31
C THR A 311 -20.74 2.54 -2.36
N PHE A 312 -21.04 3.74 -2.87
CA PHE A 312 -22.44 4.13 -3.08
C PHE A 312 -23.10 3.26 -4.15
N GLU A 313 -24.21 2.65 -3.79
CA GLU A 313 -25.02 1.77 -4.63
C GLU A 313 -26.42 2.38 -4.78
N VAL A 314 -27.05 2.21 -5.95
CA VAL A 314 -28.40 2.72 -6.22
C VAL A 314 -29.47 2.06 -5.33
N SER A 315 -29.17 0.86 -4.83
CA SER A 315 -30.01 0.05 -3.95
C SER A 315 -29.89 0.43 -2.47
N ASP A 316 -28.96 1.29 -2.10
CA ASP A 316 -28.85 1.78 -0.73
C ASP A 316 -30.10 2.63 -0.41
N SER A 317 -30.88 2.14 0.55
CA SER A 317 -32.15 2.73 0.98
C SER A 317 -32.03 3.49 2.30
N THR A 318 -30.80 3.77 2.74
CA THR A 318 -30.55 4.54 3.95
C THR A 318 -31.21 5.91 3.83
N ASN A 319 -32.04 6.23 4.82
CA ASN A 319 -32.78 7.48 4.82
C ASN A 319 -31.82 8.68 4.99
N GLN A 320 -31.99 9.71 4.16
CA GLN A 320 -31.18 10.91 4.19
C GLN A 320 -32.02 12.10 4.63
N PRO A 321 -31.76 12.67 5.83
CA PRO A 321 -32.58 13.75 6.37
C PRO A 321 -32.30 15.11 5.71
N VAL A 322 -31.23 15.22 4.93
CA VAL A 322 -30.74 16.47 4.34
C VAL A 322 -30.60 16.31 2.84
N THR A 323 -31.06 17.31 2.07
CA THR A 323 -30.96 17.34 0.61
C THR A 323 -30.16 18.54 0.10
N ASP A 324 -29.50 19.28 1.00
CA ASP A 324 -28.69 20.44 0.67
C ASP A 324 -27.52 20.07 -0.25
N GLY A 325 -27.23 20.93 -1.23
CA GLY A 325 -26.11 20.74 -2.14
C GLY A 325 -26.35 19.74 -3.28
N ILE A 326 -27.56 19.17 -3.38
CA ILE A 326 -27.99 18.33 -4.51
C ILE A 326 -28.32 19.20 -5.73
N PRO A 327 -27.66 18.99 -6.88
CA PRO A 327 -27.86 19.80 -8.08
C PRO A 327 -29.14 19.40 -8.82
N THR A 328 -30.13 20.30 -8.83
CA THR A 328 -31.45 20.06 -9.46
C THR A 328 -31.41 19.85 -10.97
N SER A 329 -30.32 20.23 -11.65
CA SER A 329 -30.18 20.12 -13.10
C SER A 329 -29.80 18.73 -13.61
N HIS A 330 -29.22 17.86 -12.76
CA HIS A 330 -28.78 16.51 -13.16
C HIS A 330 -29.03 15.40 -12.12
N ALA A 331 -29.50 15.77 -10.93
CA ALA A 331 -30.00 14.83 -9.92
C ALA A 331 -31.52 15.03 -9.74
N ASP A 332 -32.28 14.82 -10.81
CA ASP A 332 -33.75 14.87 -10.76
C ASP A 332 -34.26 13.71 -9.88
N PRO A 333 -35.13 13.95 -8.88
CA PRO A 333 -35.71 12.92 -8.02
C PRO A 333 -36.34 11.71 -8.72
N ALA A 334 -36.71 11.84 -10.00
CA ALA A 334 -37.23 10.74 -10.82
C ALA A 334 -36.14 9.87 -11.47
N THR A 335 -34.86 10.15 -11.23
CA THR A 335 -33.72 9.46 -11.88
C THR A 335 -32.88 8.65 -10.90
N THR A 336 -32.24 7.61 -11.41
CA THR A 336 -31.25 6.82 -10.67
C THR A 336 -30.09 7.65 -10.12
N CYS A 337 -29.73 8.76 -10.79
CA CYS A 337 -28.70 9.67 -10.31
C CYS A 337 -29.04 10.21 -8.92
N TYR A 338 -30.31 10.54 -8.68
CA TYR A 338 -30.75 11.09 -7.39
C TYR A 338 -30.45 10.15 -6.22
N ASN A 339 -30.55 8.82 -6.40
CA ASN A 339 -30.27 7.85 -5.34
C ASN A 339 -28.81 7.90 -4.86
N CYS A 340 -27.85 8.12 -5.77
CA CYS A 340 -26.45 8.30 -5.36
C CYS A 340 -26.21 9.70 -4.78
N HIS A 341 -26.82 10.73 -5.38
CA HIS A 341 -26.63 12.12 -4.96
C HIS A 341 -27.21 12.38 -3.57
N VAL A 342 -28.37 11.83 -3.25
CA VAL A 342 -29.02 12.04 -1.94
C VAL A 342 -28.19 11.47 -0.80
N LEU A 343 -27.42 10.41 -1.06
CA LEU A 343 -26.50 9.84 -0.08
C LEU A 343 -25.18 10.62 0.00
N MET A 344 -24.59 10.94 -1.14
CA MET A 344 -23.21 11.42 -1.21
C MET A 344 -23.06 12.95 -1.07
N ASP A 345 -23.99 13.75 -1.60
CA ASP A 345 -23.86 15.22 -1.60
C ASP A 345 -23.95 15.85 -0.21
N PRO A 346 -24.84 15.40 0.69
CA PRO A 346 -24.83 15.89 2.08
C PRO A 346 -23.52 15.56 2.82
N MET A 347 -22.93 14.37 2.60
CA MET A 347 -21.61 14.04 3.17
C MET A 347 -20.51 14.92 2.60
N ARG A 348 -20.55 15.19 1.29
CA ARG A 348 -19.61 16.06 0.59
C ARG A 348 -19.60 17.48 1.16
N ASN A 349 -20.74 17.98 1.62
CA ASN A 349 -20.88 19.33 2.17
C ASN A 349 -19.95 19.58 3.37
N VAL A 350 -19.66 18.55 4.17
CA VAL A 350 -18.69 18.60 5.28
C VAL A 350 -17.35 19.16 4.83
N PHE A 351 -16.90 18.77 3.64
CA PHE A 351 -15.63 19.21 3.06
C PHE A 351 -15.79 20.52 2.29
N THR A 352 -16.80 20.64 1.42
CA THR A 352 -16.93 21.81 0.54
C THR A 352 -17.26 23.10 1.28
N ASN A 353 -17.76 23.01 2.51
CA ASN A 353 -17.97 24.18 3.36
C ASN A 353 -16.66 24.86 3.79
N LYS A 354 -15.55 24.11 3.87
CA LYS A 354 -14.26 24.62 4.34
C LYS A 354 -13.17 24.59 3.27
N MET A 355 -13.32 23.73 2.25
CA MET A 355 -12.27 23.46 1.28
C MET A 355 -12.73 23.68 -0.16
N THR A 356 -11.86 24.25 -0.99
CA THR A 356 -11.98 24.23 -2.46
C THR A 356 -11.72 22.83 -2.98
N TRP A 357 -12.14 22.52 -4.22
CA TRP A 357 -11.87 21.23 -4.85
C TRP A 357 -10.37 20.91 -4.98
N ALA A 358 -9.49 21.91 -4.96
CA ALA A 358 -8.04 21.70 -4.91
C ALA A 358 -7.50 21.46 -3.49
N TYR A 359 -8.37 21.11 -2.55
CA TYR A 359 -8.10 20.85 -1.14
C TYR A 359 -7.42 22.01 -0.41
N ARG A 360 -7.80 23.25 -0.74
CA ARG A 360 -7.33 24.47 -0.05
C ARG A 360 -8.42 25.06 0.81
N TYR A 361 -8.03 25.74 1.87
CA TYR A 361 -9.00 26.44 2.71
C TYR A 361 -9.71 27.53 1.91
N LYS A 362 -11.04 27.60 1.99
CA LYS A 362 -11.85 28.65 1.37
C LYS A 362 -11.81 29.94 2.17
N ASP A 363 -11.75 31.08 1.50
CA ASP A 363 -11.88 32.35 2.20
C ASP A 363 -13.26 32.52 2.82
N SER A 364 -13.32 33.32 3.88
CA SER A 364 -14.55 33.46 4.68
C SER A 364 -15.76 33.92 3.88
N GLY A 365 -15.56 34.71 2.82
CA GLY A 365 -16.61 35.13 1.88
C GLY A 365 -17.06 34.06 0.88
N ASP A 366 -16.31 32.97 0.76
CA ASP A 366 -16.54 31.88 -0.21
C ASP A 366 -17.14 30.61 0.44
N MET A 367 -17.35 30.60 1.75
CA MET A 367 -17.96 29.48 2.48
C MET A 367 -19.44 29.30 2.11
N THR A 368 -19.83 28.08 1.76
CA THR A 368 -21.17 27.76 1.23
C THR A 368 -22.23 27.49 2.31
N ASN A 369 -21.82 27.24 3.57
CA ASN A 369 -22.69 26.95 4.72
C ASN A 369 -23.84 25.96 4.43
N LEU A 370 -23.56 24.90 3.68
CA LEU A 370 -24.52 23.84 3.37
C LEU A 370 -24.66 22.87 4.54
N GLN A 371 -25.86 22.37 4.81
CA GLN A 371 -26.02 21.35 5.85
C GLN A 371 -25.36 20.03 5.43
N GLY A 372 -24.62 19.41 6.35
CA GLY A 372 -24.06 18.06 6.17
C GLY A 372 -24.93 16.99 6.84
N SER A 373 -24.83 15.77 6.34
CA SER A 373 -25.34 14.55 7.00
C SER A 373 -24.50 13.35 6.58
N PHE A 374 -24.46 12.34 7.43
CA PHE A 374 -23.90 11.04 7.12
C PHE A 374 -25.08 10.07 7.00
N ALA A 375 -25.26 9.44 5.85
CA ALA A 375 -26.10 8.26 5.79
C ALA A 375 -25.59 7.31 4.70
N PHE A 376 -25.28 6.10 5.11
CA PHE A 376 -24.58 5.12 4.30
C PHE A 376 -24.84 3.72 4.85
N ASP A 377 -25.25 2.81 3.98
CA ASP A 377 -25.32 1.37 4.22
C ASP A 377 -26.00 0.93 5.54
N GLY A 378 -27.13 1.61 5.86
CA GLY A 378 -28.00 1.36 7.01
C GLY A 378 -27.70 2.21 8.25
N TYR A 379 -26.66 3.06 8.21
CA TYR A 379 -26.27 3.93 9.32
C TYR A 379 -26.48 5.40 8.99
N GLN A 380 -26.91 6.20 9.96
CA GLN A 380 -27.16 7.63 9.77
C GLN A 380 -26.73 8.44 11.00
N GLU A 381 -26.12 9.60 10.76
CA GLU A 381 -25.71 10.57 11.77
C GLU A 381 -25.80 12.00 11.24
N ASN A 382 -26.07 12.96 12.13
CA ASN A 382 -25.95 14.38 11.78
C ASN A 382 -24.49 14.78 11.89
N VAL A 383 -23.89 15.22 10.79
CA VAL A 383 -22.49 15.66 10.76
C VAL A 383 -22.38 17.04 10.13
N SER A 384 -21.65 17.92 10.80
CA SER A 384 -21.44 19.32 10.42
C SER A 384 -19.96 19.68 10.29
N SER A 385 -19.08 18.79 10.76
CA SER A 385 -17.63 18.95 10.73
C SER A 385 -16.92 17.69 10.24
N VAL A 386 -15.65 17.87 9.86
CA VAL A 386 -14.79 16.76 9.42
C VAL A 386 -14.53 15.78 10.58
N ASP A 387 -14.49 16.29 11.82
CA ASP A 387 -14.40 15.50 13.05
C ASP A 387 -15.61 14.58 13.21
N GLU A 388 -16.83 15.14 13.16
CA GLU A 388 -18.07 14.38 13.29
C GLU A 388 -18.24 13.36 12.14
N PHE A 389 -17.75 13.68 10.95
CA PHE A 389 -17.71 12.73 9.84
C PHE A 389 -16.75 11.56 10.11
N GLY A 390 -15.58 11.83 10.68
CA GLY A 390 -14.65 10.81 11.16
C GLY A 390 -15.25 9.94 12.27
N ASP A 391 -15.96 10.56 13.23
CA ASP A 391 -16.66 9.86 14.30
C ASP A 391 -17.78 8.96 13.77
N ALA A 392 -18.55 9.42 12.78
CA ALA A 392 -19.58 8.61 12.14
C ALA A 392 -18.98 7.34 11.47
N ILE A 393 -17.80 7.46 10.87
CA ILE A 393 -17.07 6.31 10.31
C ILE A 393 -16.57 5.39 11.43
N ALA A 394 -15.94 5.94 12.46
CA ALA A 394 -15.38 5.16 13.56
C ALA A 394 -16.45 4.34 14.31
N ASN A 395 -17.67 4.87 14.40
CA ASN A 395 -18.82 4.22 15.05
C ASN A 395 -19.70 3.40 14.08
N HIS A 396 -19.33 3.30 12.80
CA HIS A 396 -20.16 2.61 11.83
C HIS A 396 -20.23 1.10 12.13
N PRO A 397 -21.43 0.48 12.22
CA PRO A 397 -21.58 -0.93 12.61
C PRO A 397 -20.85 -1.93 11.70
N LYS A 398 -20.59 -1.55 10.44
CA LYS A 398 -19.86 -2.38 9.48
C LYS A 398 -18.34 -2.22 9.52
N PHE A 399 -17.79 -1.38 10.40
CA PHE A 399 -16.35 -1.15 10.46
C PHE A 399 -15.56 -2.45 10.69
N ALA A 400 -15.99 -3.28 11.66
CA ALA A 400 -15.30 -4.53 11.98
C ALA A 400 -15.30 -5.51 10.79
N LEU A 401 -16.48 -5.73 10.19
CA LEU A 401 -16.63 -6.63 9.04
C LEU A 401 -15.83 -6.13 7.83
N ALA A 402 -15.85 -4.83 7.56
CA ALA A 402 -15.09 -4.23 6.49
C ALA A 402 -13.58 -4.52 6.60
N TRP A 403 -13.02 -4.40 7.81
CA TRP A 403 -11.61 -4.67 8.03
C TRP A 403 -11.27 -6.16 8.01
N ALA A 404 -12.16 -7.04 8.47
CA ALA A 404 -12.03 -8.49 8.26
C ALA A 404 -12.02 -8.87 6.77
N GLU A 405 -12.95 -8.34 5.98
CA GLU A 405 -13.00 -8.56 4.53
C GLU A 405 -11.76 -8.03 3.81
N LYS A 406 -11.31 -6.81 4.15
CA LYS A 406 -10.13 -6.18 3.53
C LYS A 406 -8.85 -6.94 3.83
N THR A 407 -8.64 -7.34 5.09
CA THR A 407 -7.45 -8.11 5.48
C THR A 407 -7.47 -9.50 4.87
N CYS A 408 -8.63 -10.16 4.84
CA CYS A 408 -8.81 -11.42 4.12
C CYS A 408 -8.46 -11.28 2.63
N GLY A 409 -9.00 -10.24 1.99
CA GLY A 409 -8.75 -9.92 0.59
C GLY A 409 -7.26 -9.70 0.32
N TYR A 410 -6.61 -8.87 1.15
CA TYR A 410 -5.18 -8.56 1.04
C TYR A 410 -4.31 -9.82 1.06
N PHE A 411 -4.56 -10.73 2.01
CA PHE A 411 -3.78 -11.95 2.22
C PHE A 411 -4.09 -13.06 1.20
N ASN A 412 -5.32 -13.14 0.71
CA ASN A 412 -5.70 -14.11 -0.33
C ASN A 412 -5.51 -13.60 -1.75
N SER A 413 -5.29 -12.29 -1.92
CA SER A 413 -5.14 -11.64 -3.24
C SER A 413 -6.40 -11.71 -4.10
N ILE A 414 -7.53 -11.95 -3.45
CA ILE A 414 -8.85 -12.04 -4.04
C ILE A 414 -9.85 -11.67 -2.95
N ALA A 415 -10.89 -10.92 -3.32
CA ALA A 415 -11.94 -10.56 -2.38
C ALA A 415 -12.59 -11.82 -1.79
N CYS A 416 -12.70 -11.84 -0.46
CA CYS A 416 -13.41 -12.89 0.25
C CYS A 416 -14.93 -12.69 0.16
N ALA A 417 -15.70 -13.76 0.39
CA ALA A 417 -17.16 -13.70 0.30
C ALA A 417 -17.73 -12.81 1.40
N LYS A 418 -18.56 -11.81 1.03
CA LYS A 418 -19.07 -10.80 1.97
C LYS A 418 -20.02 -11.36 3.02
N ASP A 419 -20.64 -12.50 2.74
CA ASP A 419 -21.58 -13.21 3.60
C ASP A 419 -20.96 -14.46 4.23
N ASP A 420 -19.63 -14.59 4.26
CA ASP A 420 -18.95 -15.73 4.88
C ASP A 420 -19.07 -15.68 6.41
N ASP A 421 -19.73 -16.69 6.99
CA ASP A 421 -19.94 -16.81 8.43
C ASP A 421 -18.60 -16.79 9.21
N GLU A 422 -17.50 -17.27 8.62
CA GLU A 422 -16.18 -17.20 9.25
C GLU A 422 -15.64 -15.77 9.31
N LEU A 423 -15.93 -14.92 8.31
CA LEU A 423 -15.57 -13.50 8.37
C LEU A 423 -16.42 -12.74 9.37
N GLU A 424 -17.71 -13.05 9.47
CA GLU A 424 -18.58 -12.48 10.51
C GLU A 424 -18.05 -12.81 11.91
N ARG A 425 -17.62 -14.06 12.13
CA ARG A 425 -17.00 -14.49 13.39
C ARG A 425 -15.70 -13.74 13.68
N VAL A 426 -14.80 -13.60 12.69
CA VAL A 426 -13.56 -12.83 12.82
C VAL A 426 -13.85 -11.36 13.13
N ALA A 427 -14.84 -10.76 12.46
CA ALA A 427 -15.27 -9.40 12.68
C ALA A 427 -15.82 -9.20 14.10
N GLN A 428 -16.62 -10.14 14.60
CA GLN A 428 -17.11 -10.12 15.98
C GLN A 428 -15.97 -10.14 16.99
N VAL A 429 -14.96 -11.01 16.83
CA VAL A 429 -13.78 -11.06 17.70
C VAL A 429 -13.01 -9.74 17.67
N PHE A 430 -12.89 -9.12 16.49
CA PHE A 430 -12.26 -7.81 16.34
C PHE A 430 -13.04 -6.71 17.07
N GLU A 431 -14.37 -6.66 16.93
CA GLU A 431 -15.23 -5.72 17.64
C GLU A 431 -15.18 -5.91 19.16
N GLU A 432 -15.34 -7.15 19.65
CA GLU A 432 -15.31 -7.50 21.07
C GLU A 432 -13.97 -7.20 21.75
N SER A 433 -12.87 -7.22 20.97
CA SER A 433 -11.55 -6.81 21.45
C SER A 433 -11.41 -5.30 21.70
N GLY A 434 -12.41 -4.51 21.31
CA GLY A 434 -12.34 -3.05 21.25
C GLY A 434 -11.59 -2.54 20.01
N PHE A 435 -11.74 -3.24 18.87
CA PHE A 435 -11.06 -2.95 17.61
C PHE A 435 -9.52 -3.01 17.67
N LYS A 436 -8.95 -3.99 18.38
CA LYS A 436 -7.50 -4.19 18.38
C LYS A 436 -7.03 -4.84 17.08
N LEU A 437 -6.27 -4.10 16.27
CA LEU A 437 -5.78 -4.62 14.98
C LEU A 437 -4.96 -5.90 15.15
N ARG A 438 -4.18 -5.98 16.25
CA ARG A 438 -3.43 -7.18 16.61
C ARG A 438 -4.33 -8.42 16.74
N THR A 439 -5.47 -8.27 17.41
CA THR A 439 -6.46 -9.36 17.54
C THR A 439 -7.05 -9.75 16.19
N LEU A 440 -7.42 -8.79 15.34
CA LEU A 440 -7.89 -9.07 13.98
C LEU A 440 -6.88 -9.88 13.18
N LEU A 441 -5.60 -9.48 13.21
CA LEU A 441 -4.54 -10.13 12.45
C LEU A 441 -4.29 -11.57 12.92
N ILE A 442 -4.24 -11.80 14.23
CA ILE A 442 -4.10 -13.15 14.80
C ILE A 442 -5.27 -14.03 14.35
N GLU A 443 -6.48 -13.50 14.43
CA GLU A 443 -7.70 -14.23 14.14
C GLU A 443 -7.84 -14.57 12.66
N ILE A 444 -7.66 -13.59 11.77
CA ILE A 444 -7.81 -13.80 10.32
C ILE A 444 -6.71 -14.71 9.78
N LEU A 445 -5.45 -14.52 10.17
CA LEU A 445 -4.33 -15.33 9.67
C LEU A 445 -4.40 -16.79 10.13
N SER A 446 -5.09 -17.06 11.23
CA SER A 446 -5.30 -18.42 11.75
C SER A 446 -6.61 -19.07 11.29
N SER A 447 -7.46 -18.31 10.59
CA SER A 447 -8.80 -18.75 10.18
C SER A 447 -8.80 -19.69 8.97
N PRO A 448 -9.87 -20.48 8.76
CA PRO A 448 -10.07 -21.27 7.55
C PRO A 448 -10.14 -20.46 6.25
N VAL A 449 -10.55 -19.18 6.29
CA VAL A 449 -10.56 -18.35 5.06
C VAL A 449 -9.15 -18.05 4.53
N ILE A 450 -8.10 -18.17 5.37
CA ILE A 450 -6.70 -18.08 4.94
C ILE A 450 -6.06 -19.46 4.78
N THR A 451 -6.30 -20.36 5.73
CA THR A 451 -5.62 -21.66 5.86
C THR A 451 -6.26 -22.78 5.06
N ASN A 452 -7.49 -22.60 4.58
CA ASN A 452 -8.28 -23.59 3.85
C ASN A 452 -8.36 -24.96 4.55
N GLN A 453 -8.44 -24.94 5.89
CA GLN A 453 -8.57 -26.17 6.70
C GLN A 453 -10.00 -26.69 6.75
N THR A 454 -10.99 -25.83 6.54
CA THR A 454 -12.41 -26.20 6.43
C THR A 454 -13.04 -25.42 5.28
N GLU A 455 -14.09 -25.98 4.68
CA GLU A 455 -14.83 -25.32 3.61
C GLU A 455 -15.50 -24.05 4.14
N THR A 456 -15.32 -22.93 3.44
CA THR A 456 -15.96 -21.65 3.73
C THR A 456 -16.71 -21.14 2.49
N LYS A 457 -17.60 -20.15 2.65
CA LYS A 457 -18.26 -19.54 1.48
C LYS A 457 -17.23 -18.85 0.57
N THR A 458 -16.17 -18.30 1.15
CA THR A 458 -15.03 -17.75 0.42
C THR A 458 -14.37 -18.82 -0.43
N PHE A 459 -14.16 -20.04 0.08
CA PHE A 459 -13.67 -21.14 -0.76
C PHE A 459 -14.64 -21.45 -1.90
N GLN A 460 -15.94 -21.56 -1.62
CA GLN A 460 -16.94 -21.85 -2.66
C GLN A 460 -16.97 -20.80 -3.77
N GLN A 461 -16.80 -19.52 -3.42
CA GLN A 461 -16.76 -18.42 -4.38
C GLN A 461 -15.44 -18.36 -5.16
N THR A 462 -14.32 -18.59 -4.50
CA THR A 462 -12.97 -18.41 -5.08
C THR A 462 -12.38 -19.68 -5.65
N GLN A 463 -12.99 -20.84 -5.38
CA GLN A 463 -12.49 -22.17 -5.72
C GLN A 463 -11.05 -22.44 -5.22
N GLY A 464 -10.65 -21.81 -4.11
CA GLY A 464 -9.32 -22.00 -3.53
C GLY A 464 -8.17 -21.48 -4.41
N VAL A 465 -8.40 -20.44 -5.20
CA VAL A 465 -7.37 -19.82 -6.06
C VAL A 465 -6.07 -19.60 -5.30
N MET A 466 -5.00 -20.22 -5.80
CA MET A 466 -3.63 -20.01 -5.32
C MET A 466 -3.10 -18.67 -5.81
N SER A 467 -2.49 -17.89 -4.92
CA SER A 467 -1.91 -16.60 -5.29
C SER A 467 -0.41 -16.71 -5.58
N ILE A 468 0.05 -15.92 -6.54
CA ILE A 468 1.47 -15.60 -6.70
C ILE A 468 1.97 -14.70 -5.55
N ASN A 469 3.28 -14.73 -5.27
CA ASN A 469 3.92 -13.62 -4.57
C ASN A 469 3.94 -12.42 -5.53
N ARG A 470 3.23 -11.37 -5.14
CA ARG A 470 3.37 -10.04 -5.78
C ARG A 470 4.70 -9.41 -5.40
N LYS A 471 5.09 -8.33 -6.09
CA LYS A 471 6.39 -7.68 -5.96
C LYS A 471 6.79 -7.51 -4.49
N ASP A 472 5.98 -6.83 -3.68
CA ASP A 472 6.33 -6.57 -2.28
C ASP A 472 6.44 -7.83 -1.42
N GLN A 473 5.59 -8.83 -1.67
CA GLN A 473 5.63 -10.11 -0.95
C GLN A 473 6.90 -10.90 -1.30
N PHE A 474 7.23 -10.98 -2.58
CA PHE A 474 8.45 -11.63 -3.07
C PHE A 474 9.69 -10.91 -2.55
N CYS A 475 9.74 -9.59 -2.71
CA CYS A 475 10.91 -8.78 -2.39
C CYS A 475 11.19 -8.75 -0.88
N SER A 476 10.16 -8.63 -0.05
CA SER A 476 10.32 -8.75 1.41
C SER A 476 10.76 -10.15 1.83
N ALA A 477 10.20 -11.22 1.25
CA ALA A 477 10.64 -12.58 1.56
C ALA A 477 12.10 -12.83 1.13
N ALA A 478 12.47 -12.38 -0.06
CA ALA A 478 13.83 -12.47 -0.57
C ALA A 478 14.83 -11.69 0.32
N ASN A 479 14.47 -10.47 0.73
CA ASN A 479 15.27 -9.64 1.65
C ASN A 479 15.57 -10.36 2.96
N VAL A 480 14.54 -10.85 3.64
CA VAL A 480 14.69 -11.55 4.93
C VAL A 480 15.56 -12.81 4.79
N ARG A 481 15.38 -13.57 3.71
CA ARG A 481 16.10 -14.82 3.49
C ARG A 481 17.55 -14.60 3.08
N LEU A 482 17.84 -13.59 2.26
CA LEU A 482 19.19 -13.19 1.87
C LEU A 482 19.96 -12.58 3.05
N ALA A 483 19.33 -11.70 3.83
CA ALA A 483 19.92 -11.16 5.06
C ALA A 483 20.35 -12.29 6.01
N LYS A 484 19.53 -13.35 6.12
CA LYS A 484 19.89 -14.53 6.91
C LYS A 484 21.10 -15.28 6.36
N LEU A 485 21.23 -15.41 5.04
CA LEU A 485 22.39 -16.05 4.42
C LEU A 485 23.67 -15.23 4.64
N GLN A 486 23.62 -13.91 4.48
CA GLN A 486 24.74 -13.01 4.80
C GLN A 486 25.21 -13.20 6.25
N ALA A 487 24.26 -13.23 7.20
CA ALA A 487 24.58 -13.43 8.61
C ALA A 487 25.33 -14.75 8.88
N LEU A 488 24.97 -15.84 8.19
CA LEU A 488 25.55 -17.16 8.40
C LEU A 488 26.99 -17.27 7.88
N ASP A 489 27.34 -16.46 6.89
CA ASP A 489 28.71 -16.39 6.34
C ASP A 489 29.56 -15.31 7.05
N GLY A 490 29.04 -14.72 8.14
CA GLY A 490 29.74 -13.73 8.95
C GLY A 490 29.74 -12.32 8.36
N GLN A 491 28.85 -12.05 7.41
CA GLN A 491 28.70 -10.74 6.79
C GLN A 491 27.66 -9.90 7.50
N THR A 492 27.74 -8.57 7.31
CA THR A 492 26.72 -7.65 7.81
C THR A 492 25.43 -7.89 7.03
N PRO A 493 24.34 -8.32 7.69
CA PRO A 493 23.06 -8.50 7.01
C PRO A 493 22.53 -7.18 6.51
N MET A 494 21.92 -7.19 5.34
CA MET A 494 21.16 -6.05 4.86
C MET A 494 20.01 -5.67 5.81
N PRO A 495 19.62 -4.39 5.86
CA PRO A 495 18.43 -3.96 6.59
C PRO A 495 17.19 -4.73 6.13
N ILE A 496 16.29 -4.98 7.07
CA ILE A 496 14.99 -5.57 6.79
C ILE A 496 14.06 -4.48 6.26
N ASP A 497 13.62 -4.61 5.01
CA ASP A 497 12.73 -3.67 4.34
C ASP A 497 11.84 -4.39 3.30
N LEU A 498 11.10 -3.64 2.46
CA LEU A 498 10.25 -4.20 1.39
C LEU A 498 11.05 -4.77 0.20
N GLY A 499 12.35 -5.04 0.40
CA GLY A 499 13.30 -5.37 -0.64
C GLY A 499 13.70 -4.16 -1.47
N LYS A 500 13.93 -2.98 -0.85
CA LYS A 500 14.36 -1.77 -1.57
C LYS A 500 15.63 -2.03 -2.38
N THR A 501 16.63 -2.62 -1.73
CA THR A 501 17.92 -3.00 -2.33
C THR A 501 17.83 -4.14 -3.36
N ILE A 502 16.77 -4.95 -3.32
CA ILE A 502 16.60 -6.14 -4.16
C ILE A 502 15.74 -5.83 -5.38
N CYS A 503 14.73 -4.98 -5.22
CA CYS A 503 13.65 -4.79 -6.20
C CYS A 503 13.35 -3.33 -6.52
N LEU A 504 13.86 -2.34 -5.78
CA LEU A 504 13.54 -0.93 -6.00
C LEU A 504 14.75 -0.10 -6.45
N ASP A 505 15.97 -0.56 -6.18
CA ASP A 505 17.20 0.06 -6.69
C ASP A 505 17.39 -0.19 -8.19
N GLN A 506 17.95 0.79 -8.93
CA GLN A 506 17.89 0.84 -10.40
C GLN A 506 18.45 -0.37 -11.16
N ASP A 507 19.45 -1.09 -10.63
CA ASP A 507 20.15 -2.13 -11.40
C ASP A 507 19.40 -3.48 -11.45
N PRO A 508 18.87 -4.04 -10.33
CA PRO A 508 17.92 -5.15 -10.38
C PRO A 508 16.44 -4.72 -10.48
N GLY A 509 16.10 -3.52 -9.98
CA GLY A 509 14.72 -3.06 -9.78
C GLY A 509 13.92 -2.91 -11.06
N GLN A 510 14.56 -2.51 -12.17
CA GLN A 510 13.94 -2.44 -13.49
C GLN A 510 13.32 -3.77 -13.96
N TYR A 511 13.82 -4.91 -13.47
CA TYR A 511 13.26 -6.22 -13.81
C TYR A 511 12.04 -6.57 -12.96
N SER A 512 11.89 -5.95 -11.80
CA SER A 512 10.75 -6.15 -10.91
C SER A 512 9.50 -5.38 -11.36
N ASP A 513 9.63 -4.39 -12.24
CA ASP A 513 8.51 -3.49 -12.61
C ASP A 513 7.35 -4.19 -13.31
N ASN A 514 7.57 -5.36 -13.92
CA ASN A 514 6.49 -6.18 -14.48
C ASN A 514 6.05 -7.32 -13.55
N ILE A 515 6.59 -7.38 -12.33
CA ILE A 515 6.03 -8.24 -11.28
C ILE A 515 4.80 -7.51 -10.72
N PRO A 516 3.62 -8.15 -10.71
CA PRO A 516 2.41 -7.53 -10.21
C PRO A 516 2.56 -6.91 -8.82
N VAL A 517 2.00 -5.72 -8.64
CA VAL A 517 1.91 -4.99 -7.37
C VAL A 517 0.47 -4.97 -6.87
N ASP A 518 0.30 -4.76 -5.58
CA ASP A 518 -1.00 -4.38 -5.01
C ASP A 518 -1.30 -2.94 -5.41
N THR A 519 -2.46 -2.70 -6.02
CA THR A 519 -2.90 -1.34 -6.35
C THR A 519 -4.36 -1.13 -6.01
N VAL A 520 -4.73 0.15 -5.90
CA VAL A 520 -6.11 0.59 -5.72
C VAL A 520 -6.57 1.30 -6.98
N VAL A 521 -7.85 1.15 -7.32
CA VAL A 521 -8.45 1.77 -8.48
C VAL A 521 -9.61 2.66 -8.02
N ARG A 522 -9.73 3.84 -8.65
CA ARG A 522 -10.82 4.79 -8.34
C ARG A 522 -12.18 4.10 -8.39
N GLY A 523 -12.91 4.15 -7.27
CA GLY A 523 -14.26 3.56 -7.16
C GLY A 523 -14.31 2.03 -7.09
N SER A 524 -13.17 1.33 -7.16
CA SER A 524 -13.12 -0.11 -6.91
C SER A 524 -13.13 -0.36 -5.41
N ILE A 525 -14.01 -1.25 -4.96
CA ILE A 525 -14.01 -1.75 -3.58
C ILE A 525 -12.78 -2.64 -3.32
N PRO A 526 -12.57 -3.74 -4.08
CA PRO A 526 -11.40 -4.57 -3.85
C PRO A 526 -10.13 -3.90 -4.35
N LEU A 527 -9.02 -4.26 -3.71
CA LEU A 527 -7.69 -4.06 -4.26
C LEU A 527 -7.58 -4.76 -5.62
N SER A 528 -6.86 -4.14 -6.55
CA SER A 528 -6.41 -4.79 -7.78
C SER A 528 -5.18 -5.63 -7.45
N GLN A 529 -5.41 -6.92 -7.21
CA GLN A 529 -4.38 -7.87 -6.82
C GLN A 529 -4.32 -9.02 -7.83
N PRO A 530 -3.35 -9.02 -8.75
CA PRO A 530 -3.20 -10.15 -9.67
C PRO A 530 -2.82 -11.41 -8.88
N SER A 531 -3.71 -12.40 -8.90
CA SER A 531 -3.54 -13.67 -8.20
C SER A 531 -2.78 -14.71 -9.02
N SER A 532 -2.63 -14.51 -10.32
CA SER A 532 -1.94 -15.44 -11.23
C SER A 532 -0.78 -14.80 -11.97
N SER A 533 0.25 -15.60 -12.26
CA SER A 533 1.38 -15.17 -13.08
C SER A 533 1.01 -15.15 -14.56
N ASN A 534 1.65 -14.27 -15.33
CA ASN A 534 1.64 -14.31 -16.79
C ASN A 534 3.07 -14.44 -17.35
N ALA A 535 3.19 -14.59 -18.67
CA ALA A 535 4.49 -14.77 -19.31
C ALA A 535 5.45 -13.59 -19.08
N ILE A 536 4.92 -12.36 -18.96
CA ILE A 536 5.71 -11.15 -18.72
C ILE A 536 6.24 -11.16 -17.28
N SER A 537 5.35 -11.36 -16.30
CA SER A 537 5.74 -11.40 -14.88
C SER A 537 6.74 -12.52 -14.61
N ASN A 538 6.56 -13.71 -15.21
CA ASN A 538 7.49 -14.83 -15.06
C ASN A 538 8.86 -14.52 -15.67
N LYS A 539 8.92 -13.87 -16.83
CA LYS A 539 10.19 -13.46 -17.44
C LYS A 539 10.89 -12.35 -16.67
N SER A 540 10.12 -11.46 -16.05
CA SER A 540 10.63 -10.44 -15.14
C SER A 540 11.24 -11.07 -13.88
N LEU A 541 10.53 -12.01 -13.26
CA LEU A 541 11.02 -12.77 -12.11
C LEU A 541 12.29 -13.57 -12.45
N GLU A 542 12.32 -14.26 -13.58
CA GLU A 542 13.50 -15.00 -14.05
C GLU A 542 14.74 -14.09 -14.18
N LYS A 543 14.57 -12.93 -14.78
CA LYS A 543 15.67 -11.94 -14.91
C LYS A 543 16.09 -11.39 -13.56
N LEU A 544 15.13 -11.07 -12.70
CA LEU A 544 15.40 -10.59 -11.35
C LEU A 544 16.20 -11.65 -10.56
N CYS A 545 15.73 -12.89 -10.51
CA CYS A 545 16.42 -14.00 -9.84
C CYS A 545 17.83 -14.24 -10.39
N ARG A 546 18.04 -14.06 -11.71
CA ARG A 546 19.37 -14.11 -12.33
C ARG A 546 20.28 -13.00 -11.80
N GLU A 547 19.84 -11.75 -11.80
CA GLU A 547 20.67 -10.63 -11.31
C GLU A 547 20.95 -10.73 -9.81
N LEU A 548 19.98 -11.19 -9.02
CA LEU A 548 20.20 -11.51 -7.61
C LEU A 548 21.25 -12.62 -7.46
N SER A 549 21.21 -13.68 -8.27
CA SER A 549 22.25 -14.72 -8.23
C SER A 549 23.65 -14.15 -8.53
N ILE A 550 23.76 -13.21 -9.46
CA ILE A 550 25.04 -12.59 -9.82
C ILE A 550 25.57 -11.74 -8.65
N THR A 551 24.68 -10.98 -8.03
CA THR A 551 24.97 -10.06 -6.93
C THR A 551 25.36 -10.81 -5.65
N TYR A 552 24.57 -11.83 -5.29
CA TYR A 552 24.68 -12.53 -4.01
C TYR A 552 25.51 -13.83 -4.08
N ILE A 553 25.94 -14.29 -5.26
CA ILE A 553 26.83 -15.46 -5.38
C ILE A 553 28.09 -15.05 -6.13
N GLY A 554 29.18 -14.82 -5.38
CA GLY A 554 30.47 -14.35 -5.90
C GLY A 554 30.47 -12.93 -6.45
N GLY A 555 29.47 -12.11 -6.09
CA GLY A 555 29.34 -10.70 -6.46
C GLY A 555 29.70 -9.73 -5.32
N SER A 556 29.22 -8.49 -5.40
CA SER A 556 29.49 -7.42 -4.42
C SER A 556 28.87 -7.70 -3.05
N GLU A 557 27.70 -8.34 -3.02
CA GLU A 557 26.94 -8.68 -1.81
C GLU A 557 26.96 -10.21 -1.58
N ASN A 558 28.03 -10.87 -2.01
CA ASN A 558 28.18 -12.33 -1.96
C ASN A 558 27.73 -12.93 -0.62
N VAL A 559 27.01 -14.05 -0.58
CA VAL A 559 26.55 -14.66 0.69
C VAL A 559 27.29 -15.93 1.08
N PHE A 560 28.28 -16.36 0.29
CA PHE A 560 29.01 -17.62 0.51
C PHE A 560 30.50 -17.51 0.31
N ASP A 561 31.29 -18.06 1.23
CA ASP A 561 32.69 -18.39 0.97
C ASP A 561 32.82 -19.50 -0.09
N LEU A 562 33.23 -19.15 -1.31
CA LEU A 562 33.30 -20.03 -2.49
C LEU A 562 34.43 -21.07 -2.46
N GLN A 563 34.73 -21.65 -1.29
CA GLN A 563 35.60 -22.80 -1.15
C GLN A 563 34.86 -24.10 -1.49
N LEU A 564 35.46 -24.95 -2.34
CA LEU A 564 34.86 -26.22 -2.77
C LEU A 564 34.46 -27.14 -1.60
N SER A 565 35.20 -27.09 -0.48
CA SER A 565 34.92 -27.87 0.73
C SER A 565 33.59 -27.50 1.40
N LYS A 566 33.06 -26.30 1.16
CA LYS A 566 31.83 -25.79 1.74
C LYS A 566 30.59 -26.01 0.86
N ASN A 567 30.72 -26.59 -0.33
CA ASN A 567 29.61 -26.71 -1.28
C ASN A 567 28.38 -27.41 -0.71
N ASN A 568 28.54 -28.53 0.00
CA ASN A 568 27.39 -29.21 0.59
C ASN A 568 26.69 -28.32 1.63
N GLN A 569 27.46 -27.60 2.45
CA GLN A 569 26.93 -26.65 3.41
C GLN A 569 26.18 -25.50 2.70
N HIS A 570 26.70 -24.98 1.59
CA HIS A 570 26.03 -23.92 0.82
C HIS A 570 24.71 -24.38 0.22
N LEU A 571 24.69 -25.59 -0.34
CA LEU A 571 23.45 -26.17 -0.85
C LEU A 571 22.45 -26.45 0.28
N ASP A 572 22.90 -26.88 1.47
CA ASP A 572 22.04 -27.03 2.66
C ASP A 572 21.49 -25.67 3.11
N ASN A 573 22.34 -24.64 3.15
CA ASN A 573 21.95 -23.27 3.52
C ASN A 573 20.95 -22.67 2.52
N LEU A 574 21.14 -22.89 1.22
CA LEU A 574 20.21 -22.45 0.18
C LEU A 574 18.84 -23.10 0.35
N VAL A 575 18.77 -24.41 0.59
CA VAL A 575 17.49 -25.09 0.84
C VAL A 575 16.85 -24.62 2.15
N LYS A 576 17.64 -24.54 3.22
CA LYS A 576 17.12 -24.18 4.54
C LYS A 576 16.67 -22.72 4.64
N HIS A 577 17.43 -21.79 4.07
CA HIS A 577 17.22 -20.37 4.29
C HIS A 577 16.64 -19.64 3.08
N LEU A 578 17.02 -19.99 1.84
CA LEU A 578 16.43 -19.39 0.66
C LEU A 578 15.13 -20.06 0.23
N ALA A 579 15.05 -21.40 0.27
CA ALA A 579 13.77 -22.10 0.04
C ALA A 579 12.91 -22.14 1.31
N GLY A 580 13.49 -21.95 2.50
CA GLY A 580 12.73 -21.98 3.74
C GLY A 580 12.29 -23.38 4.17
N LEU A 581 13.00 -24.42 3.74
CA LEU A 581 12.74 -25.81 4.09
C LEU A 581 13.77 -26.28 5.12
N ASP A 582 13.41 -26.32 6.41
CA ASP A 582 14.32 -26.85 7.43
C ASP A 582 14.50 -28.37 7.29
N THR A 583 15.54 -28.92 7.92
CA THR A 583 16.05 -30.30 7.75
C THR A 583 15.04 -31.40 8.06
N ASP A 584 14.08 -31.18 8.97
CA ASP A 584 13.04 -32.17 9.28
C ASP A 584 11.75 -31.91 8.48
N HIS A 585 11.73 -30.87 7.64
CA HIS A 585 10.61 -30.61 6.74
C HIS A 585 10.44 -31.84 5.81
N PRO A 586 9.23 -32.42 5.65
CA PRO A 586 9.01 -33.63 4.84
C PRO A 586 9.57 -33.58 3.41
N ARG A 587 9.56 -32.38 2.80
CA ARG A 587 10.12 -32.11 1.47
C ARG A 587 11.64 -31.89 1.42
N TYR A 588 12.32 -31.68 2.55
CA TYR A 588 13.74 -31.27 2.57
C TYR A 588 14.64 -32.23 1.82
N THR A 589 14.59 -33.53 2.14
CA THR A 589 15.47 -34.53 1.54
C THR A 589 15.31 -34.59 0.01
N THR A 590 14.07 -34.61 -0.48
CA THR A 590 13.76 -34.66 -1.90
C THR A 590 14.19 -33.37 -2.62
N TYR A 591 13.87 -32.21 -2.04
CA TYR A 591 14.20 -30.91 -2.63
C TYR A 591 15.73 -30.68 -2.65
N ARG A 592 16.42 -31.07 -1.57
CA ARG A 592 17.88 -30.99 -1.47
C ARG A 592 18.61 -31.90 -2.44
N ALA A 593 18.06 -33.07 -2.73
CA ALA A 593 18.57 -33.97 -3.77
C ALA A 593 18.40 -33.37 -5.17
N ALA A 594 17.26 -32.74 -5.46
CA ALA A 594 17.03 -32.03 -6.73
C ALA A 594 18.02 -30.86 -6.91
N VAL A 595 18.18 -30.03 -5.87
CA VAL A 595 19.18 -28.95 -5.82
C VAL A 595 20.60 -29.47 -6.06
N LYS A 596 20.97 -30.62 -5.46
CA LYS A 596 22.27 -31.25 -5.71
C LYS A 596 22.42 -31.65 -7.18
N SER A 597 21.38 -32.24 -7.77
CA SER A 597 21.42 -32.68 -9.16
C SER A 597 21.65 -31.51 -10.11
N ILE A 598 20.97 -30.38 -9.87
CA ILE A 598 21.16 -29.14 -10.64
C ILE A 598 22.60 -28.64 -10.51
N TYR A 599 23.12 -28.58 -9.28
CA TYR A 599 24.51 -28.18 -9.04
C TYR A 599 25.50 -29.07 -9.81
N ASP A 600 25.39 -30.39 -9.67
CA ASP A 600 26.34 -31.34 -10.28
C ASP A 600 26.32 -31.25 -11.82
N GLN A 601 25.14 -31.08 -12.41
CA GLN A 601 24.98 -30.88 -13.86
C GLN A 601 25.60 -29.55 -14.31
N ALA A 602 25.25 -28.45 -13.65
CA ALA A 602 25.77 -27.12 -13.98
C ALA A 602 27.30 -27.08 -13.84
N TYR A 603 27.84 -27.63 -12.76
CA TYR A 603 29.29 -27.70 -12.51
C TYR A 603 30.01 -28.46 -13.62
N THR A 604 29.43 -29.58 -14.07
CA THR A 604 29.99 -30.41 -15.15
C THR A 604 29.95 -29.69 -16.50
N ILE A 605 28.86 -29.01 -16.82
CA ILE A 605 28.66 -28.32 -18.10
C ILE A 605 29.55 -27.07 -18.20
N ILE A 606 29.63 -26.29 -17.13
CA ILE A 606 30.35 -25.00 -17.12
C ILE A 606 31.86 -25.24 -17.17
N GLY A 607 32.39 -26.12 -16.31
CA GLY A 607 33.82 -26.41 -16.21
C GLY A 607 34.71 -25.19 -15.89
N GLY A 608 36.03 -25.42 -15.78
CA GLY A 608 37.01 -24.35 -15.56
C GLY A 608 36.97 -23.69 -14.18
N GLY A 609 37.65 -22.54 -14.04
CA GLY A 609 37.92 -21.89 -12.75
C GLY A 609 36.71 -21.26 -12.05
N ASN A 610 35.59 -21.06 -12.76
CA ASN A 610 34.38 -20.44 -12.22
C ASN A 610 33.21 -21.44 -12.02
N ALA A 611 33.43 -22.74 -12.32
CA ALA A 611 32.37 -23.75 -12.32
C ALA A 611 31.56 -23.79 -11.03
N GLN A 612 32.22 -23.67 -9.86
CA GLN A 612 31.56 -23.68 -8.56
C GLN A 612 30.60 -22.51 -8.40
N ARG A 613 31.08 -21.28 -8.63
CA ARG A 613 30.30 -20.05 -8.48
C ARG A 613 29.06 -20.10 -9.37
N ASP A 614 29.28 -20.41 -10.64
CA ASP A 614 28.20 -20.35 -11.63
C ASP A 614 27.21 -21.52 -11.46
N ALA A 615 27.66 -22.68 -10.97
CA ALA A 615 26.74 -23.76 -10.55
C ALA A 615 25.89 -23.38 -9.32
N LEU A 616 26.46 -22.68 -8.34
CA LEU A 616 25.68 -22.15 -7.20
C LEU A 616 24.67 -21.08 -7.66
N ARG A 617 25.00 -20.27 -8.67
CA ARG A 617 24.06 -19.30 -9.27
C ARG A 617 22.85 -19.98 -9.91
N GLU A 618 23.05 -21.08 -10.64
CA GLU A 618 21.94 -21.85 -11.21
C GLU A 618 21.06 -22.48 -10.12
N VAL A 619 21.65 -22.98 -9.03
CA VAL A 619 20.88 -23.45 -7.86
C VAL A 619 20.08 -22.32 -7.23
N PHE A 620 20.71 -21.16 -7.00
CA PHE A 620 20.04 -19.99 -6.44
C PHE A 620 18.83 -19.61 -7.29
N ARG A 621 19.03 -19.52 -8.61
CA ARG A 621 17.98 -19.18 -9.57
C ARG A 621 16.83 -20.18 -9.55
N PHE A 622 17.14 -21.48 -9.54
CA PHE A 622 16.12 -22.52 -9.42
C PHE A 622 15.25 -22.34 -8.17
N ILE A 623 15.85 -22.08 -7.02
CA ILE A 623 15.11 -21.86 -5.76
C ILE A 623 14.30 -20.57 -5.82
N CYS A 624 14.91 -19.48 -6.31
CA CYS A 624 14.29 -18.17 -6.40
C CYS A 624 13.03 -18.15 -7.28
N GLU A 625 13.05 -18.90 -8.37
CA GLU A 625 11.90 -19.06 -9.29
C GLU A 625 10.88 -20.07 -8.76
N SER A 626 11.26 -20.95 -7.82
CA SER A 626 10.37 -22.00 -7.30
C SER A 626 9.26 -21.44 -6.40
N PRO A 627 8.12 -22.15 -6.27
CA PRO A 627 7.01 -21.74 -5.41
C PRO A 627 7.39 -21.46 -3.95
N GLU A 628 8.51 -22.02 -3.47
CA GLU A 628 9.01 -21.78 -2.11
C GLU A 628 9.37 -20.31 -1.85
N LEU A 629 9.69 -19.55 -2.91
CA LEU A 629 9.95 -18.10 -2.84
C LEU A 629 9.01 -17.28 -3.73
N SER A 630 8.54 -17.81 -4.86
CA SER A 630 7.71 -17.07 -5.82
C SER A 630 6.19 -17.25 -5.64
N GLY A 631 5.76 -18.17 -4.77
CA GLY A 631 4.35 -18.46 -4.49
C GLY A 631 3.88 -18.07 -3.10
N VAL A 632 2.59 -17.74 -3.00
CA VAL A 632 1.79 -17.75 -1.75
C VAL A 632 0.74 -18.86 -1.92
N SER A 633 1.17 -20.12 -1.90
CA SER A 633 0.27 -21.24 -2.18
C SER A 633 -0.07 -22.06 -0.95
N LEU A 634 -1.26 -22.68 -1.03
CA LEU A 634 -1.68 -23.83 -0.24
C LEU A 634 -1.26 -25.13 -0.95
#